data_AF-A0A943LJ59-F1
#
_entry.id   AF-A0A943LJ59-F1
#
_cell.length_a   1.000
_cell.length_b   1.000
_cell.length_c   1.000
_cell.angle_alpha   90.00
_cell.angle_beta   90.00
_cell.angle_gamma   90.00
#
_symmetry.space_group_name_H-M   'P 1'
#
loop_
_entity.id
_entity.type
_entity.pdbx_description
1 polymer ?
#
loop_
_entity_poly.entity_id
_entity_poly.type
_entity_poly.pdbx_seq_one_letter_code
_entity_poly.pdbx_strand_id
1 'polypeptide(L)' 'MVYRFNKEKFNKKADRSVKKILSKHLDYIDGLEVKFEDGAKWGIVDRYVIAKEQYCLYPVSKEWCVTEEQLSLV' A
#
# COMPACT_ATOMS: atom_id res chain seq x y z
N MET A 1 4.58 -2.78 -14.54
CA MET A 1 4.64 -1.57 -13.70
C MET A 1 4.64 -2.01 -12.25
N VAL A 2 5.65 -1.63 -11.48
CA VAL A 2 5.71 -1.91 -10.05
C VAL A 2 5.03 -0.77 -9.30
N TYR A 3 4.09 -1.11 -8.43
CA TYR A 3 3.44 -0.17 -7.53
C TYR A 3 3.95 -0.39 -6.13
N ARG A 4 4.28 0.68 -5.42
CA ARG A 4 4.65 0.64 -4.02
C ARG A 4 3.65 1.41 -3.19
N PHE A 5 3.24 0.85 -2.06
CA PHE A 5 2.36 1.54 -1.13
C PHE A 5 3.07 2.80 -0.62
N ASN A 6 2.34 3.91 -0.52
CA ASN A 6 2.89 5.17 -0.04
C ASN A 6 1.98 5.73 1.06
N LYS A 7 2.51 5.80 2.29
CA LYS A 7 1.75 6.23 3.46
C LYS A 7 1.22 7.66 3.33
N GLU A 8 1.91 8.55 2.64
CA GLU A 8 1.46 9.93 2.45
C GLU A 8 0.25 10.00 1.51
N LYS A 9 0.31 9.30 0.37
CA LYS A 9 -0.83 9.19 -0.55
C LYS A 9 -2.02 8.53 0.11
N PHE A 10 -1.79 7.45 0.86
CA PHE A 10 -2.82 6.81 1.67
C PHE A 10 -3.46 7.79 2.66
N ASN A 11 -2.65 8.54 3.43
CA ASN A 11 -3.16 9.51 4.39
C ASN A 11 -3.91 10.69 3.74
N LYS A 12 -3.63 11.03 2.48
CA LYS A 12 -4.36 12.06 1.74
C LYS A 12 -5.65 11.54 1.11
N LYS A 13 -5.68 10.29 0.63
CA LYS A 13 -6.75 9.76 -0.25
C LYS A 13 -7.67 8.75 0.41
N ALA A 14 -7.22 8.01 1.42
CA ALA A 14 -8.04 7.00 2.07
C ALA A 14 -9.16 7.62 2.92
N ASP A 15 -10.19 6.83 3.17
CA ASP A 15 -11.28 7.22 4.05
C ASP A 15 -10.85 7.20 5.53
N ARG A 16 -11.53 7.97 6.39
CA ARG A 16 -11.12 8.14 7.80
C ARG A 16 -11.17 6.81 8.56
N SER A 17 -12.16 5.98 8.27
CA SER A 17 -12.31 4.65 8.89
C SER A 17 -11.16 3.72 8.51
N VAL A 18 -10.74 3.74 7.24
CA VAL A 18 -9.64 2.90 6.74
C VAL A 18 -8.31 3.35 7.35
N LYS A 19 -8.08 4.67 7.46
CA LYS A 19 -6.89 5.23 8.14
C LYS A 19 -6.79 4.78 9.58
N LYS A 20 -7.93 4.75 10.30
CA LYS A 20 -7.95 4.32 11.70
C LYS A 20 -7.53 2.86 11.85
N ILE A 21 -8.06 1.98 10.99
CA ILE A 21 -7.74 0.54 11.01
C ILE A 21 -6.25 0.31 10.70
N LEU A 22 -5.73 0.96 9.65
CA LEU A 22 -4.36 0.74 9.20
C LEU A 22 -3.31 1.59 9.92
N SER A 23 -3.70 2.52 10.80
CA SER A 23 -2.80 3.46 11.48
C SER A 23 -1.56 2.81 12.11
N LYS A 24 -1.72 1.64 12.74
CA LYS A 24 -0.62 0.89 13.38
C LYS A 24 0.24 0.07 12.41
N HIS A 25 -0.24 -0.10 11.18
CA HIS A 25 0.39 -0.91 10.14
C HIS A 25 1.15 -0.04 9.11
N LEU A 26 0.84 1.26 9.02
CA LEU A 26 1.32 2.13 7.94
C LEU A 26 2.83 2.13 7.76
N ASP A 27 3.61 2.26 8.83
CA ASP A 27 5.08 2.27 8.72
C ASP A 27 5.68 0.92 8.32
N TYR A 28 4.95 -0.19 8.53
CA TYR A 28 5.40 -1.53 8.12
C TYR A 28 5.09 -1.81 6.65
N ILE A 29 4.06 -1.17 6.10
CA ILE A 29 3.64 -1.35 4.71
C ILE A 29 4.14 -0.27 3.76
N ASP A 30 4.66 0.85 4.30
CA ASP A 30 5.21 1.94 3.50
C ASP A 30 6.38 1.47 2.62
N GLY A 31 6.30 1.77 1.33
CA GLY A 31 7.29 1.35 0.34
C GLY A 31 7.21 -0.11 -0.10
N LEU A 32 6.32 -0.93 0.47
CA LEU A 32 6.15 -2.32 0.05
C LEU A 32 5.49 -2.44 -1.31
N GLU A 33 5.89 -3.47 -2.06
CA GLU A 33 5.30 -3.78 -3.36
C GLU A 33 3.83 -4.17 -3.21
N VAL A 34 2.99 -3.54 -4.04
CA VAL A 34 1.58 -3.83 -4.19
C VAL A 34 1.38 -4.49 -5.55
N LYS A 35 0.91 -5.73 -5.54
CA LYS A 35 0.61 -6.49 -6.74
C LYS A 35 -0.81 -6.17 -7.20
N PHE A 36 -0.97 -5.82 -8.46
CA PHE A 36 -2.26 -5.64 -9.11
C PHE A 36 -2.38 -6.73 -10.18
N GLU A 37 -3.35 -7.63 -10.04
CA GLU A 37 -3.66 -8.60 -11.08
C GLU A 37 -4.24 -7.90 -12.31
N ASP A 38 -4.09 -8.51 -13.49
CA ASP A 38 -4.57 -7.94 -14.74
C ASP A 38 -6.10 -7.77 -14.70
N GLY A 39 -6.58 -6.56 -15.03
CA GLY A 39 -8.00 -6.20 -14.90
C GLY A 39 -8.50 -5.96 -13.47
N ALA A 40 -7.67 -6.16 -12.42
CA ALA A 40 -8.09 -5.95 -11.05
C ALA A 40 -8.17 -4.46 -10.68
N LYS A 41 -9.26 -4.09 -10.00
CA LYS A 41 -9.46 -2.74 -9.44
C LYS A 41 -8.60 -2.48 -8.21
N TRP A 42 -8.30 -3.53 -7.45
CA TRP A 42 -7.60 -3.47 -6.16
C TRP A 42 -6.31 -4.28 -6.23
N GLY A 43 -5.34 -3.86 -5.45
CA GLY A 43 -4.06 -4.55 -5.28
C GLY A 43 -3.95 -5.24 -3.93
N ILE A 44 -2.88 -6.03 -3.78
CA ILE A 44 -2.55 -6.77 -2.59
C ILE A 44 -1.09 -6.54 -2.20
N VAL A 45 -0.84 -6.30 -0.91
CA VAL A 45 0.49 -6.51 -0.32
C VAL A 45 0.51 -7.94 0.19
N ASP A 46 1.20 -8.83 -0.54
CA ASP A 46 1.15 -10.27 -0.30
C ASP A 46 1.67 -10.63 1.10
N ARG A 47 2.78 -10.00 1.54
CA ARG A 47 3.40 -10.31 2.84
C ARG A 47 4.06 -9.07 3.43
N TYR A 48 3.70 -8.77 4.67
CA TYR A 48 4.45 -7.87 5.55
C TYR A 48 4.48 -8.45 6.97
N VAL A 49 5.48 -8.07 7.75
CA VAL A 49 5.71 -8.65 9.09
C VAL A 49 5.55 -7.59 10.16
N ILE A 50 4.73 -7.87 11.17
CA ILE A 50 4.60 -7.06 12.37
C ILE A 50 4.78 -7.97 13.56
N ALA A 51 5.71 -7.64 14.47
CA ALA A 51 5.94 -8.40 15.70
C ALA A 51 6.12 -9.93 15.50
N LYS A 52 6.76 -10.34 14.39
CA LYS A 52 7.00 -11.74 13.96
C LYS A 52 5.76 -12.47 13.42
N GLU A 53 4.62 -11.81 13.30
CA GLU A 53 3.46 -12.33 12.58
C GLU A 53 3.44 -11.82 11.14
N GLN A 54 3.06 -12.69 10.21
CA GLN A 54 2.91 -12.38 8.80
C GLN A 54 1.47 -11.95 8.51
N TYR A 55 1.34 -10.83 7.81
CA TYR A 55 0.06 -10.24 7.42
C TYR A 55 0.00 -10.04 5.91
N CYS A 56 -1.22 -10.01 5.39
CA CYS A 56 -1.55 -9.65 4.02
C CYS A 56 -2.48 -8.43 4.05
N LEU A 57 -2.28 -7.47 3.14
CA LEU A 57 -3.15 -6.31 3.04
C LEU A 57 -3.93 -6.35 1.73
N TYR A 58 -5.25 -6.47 1.86
CA TYR A 58 -6.20 -6.35 0.77
C TYR A 58 -7.53 -5.78 1.30
N PRO A 59 -8.23 -4.91 0.56
CA PRO A 59 -7.88 -4.34 -0.74
C PRO A 59 -6.99 -3.08 -0.65
N VAL A 60 -6.07 -2.90 -1.61
CA VAL A 60 -5.24 -1.70 -1.77
C VAL A 60 -5.65 -0.91 -3.00
N SER A 61 -5.91 0.40 -2.86
CA SER A 61 -6.20 1.28 -4.00
C SER A 61 -4.92 1.70 -4.74
N LYS A 62 -4.96 1.77 -6.07
CA LYS A 62 -3.87 2.35 -6.89
C LYS A 62 -3.56 3.80 -6.49
N GLU A 63 -4.55 4.54 -6.03
CA GLU A 63 -4.37 5.93 -5.57
C GLU A 63 -3.52 6.06 -4.30
N TRP A 64 -3.38 4.98 -3.54
CA TRP A 64 -2.53 4.95 -2.34
C TRP A 64 -1.07 4.61 -2.69
N CYS A 65 -0.78 4.34 -3.96
CA CYS A 65 0.51 3.84 -4.42
C CYS A 65 1.27 4.88 -5.25
N VAL A 66 2.58 4.67 -5.36
CA VAL A 66 3.48 5.33 -6.32
C VAL A 66 4.06 4.28 -7.26
N THR A 67 4.35 4.68 -8.49
CA THR A 67 5.08 3.84 -9.45
C THR A 67 6.58 4.12 -9.33
N GLU A 68 7.43 3.15 -9.65
CA GLU A 68 8.90 3.36 -9.63
C GLU A 68 9.35 4.48 -10.59
N GLU A 69 8.66 4.68 -11.72
CA GLU A 69 8.90 5.81 -12.63
C GLU A 69 8.67 7.19 -11.96
N GLN A 70 7.82 7.28 -10.94
CA GLN A 70 7.64 8.51 -10.16
C GLN A 70 8.74 8.71 -9.12
N LEU A 71 9.48 7.65 -8.76
CA LEU A 71 10.60 7.72 -7.82
C LEU A 71 11.91 8.12 -8.51
N SER A 72 12.10 7.83 -9.79
CA SER A 72 13.33 8.16 -10.53
C SER A 72 13.40 9.60 -11.07
N LEU A 73 12.39 10.42 -10.78
CA LEU A 73 12.27 11.81 -11.25
C LEU A 73 12.44 12.86 -10.12
N VAL A 74 12.89 12.44 -8.93
CA VAL A 74 13.17 13.34 -7.78
C VAL A 74 14.63 13.29 -7.36
#